data_AF-A0A2P4Z3V9-F1
#
_entry.id   AF-A0A2P4Z3V9-F1
#
_cell.length_a   1.000
_cell.length_b   1.000
_cell.length_c   1.000
_cell.angle_alpha   90.00
_cell.angle_beta   90.00
_cell.angle_gamma   90.00
#
_symmetry.space_group_name_H-M   'P 1'
#
loop_
_entity.id
_entity.type
_entity.pdbx_description
1 polymer ?
#
loop_
_entity_poly.entity_id
_entity_poly.type
_entity_poly.pdbx_seq_one_letter_code
_entity_poly.pdbx_strand_id
1 'polypeptide(L)'
;MLKNMLTYFFFLFLIVFLGSFTFCEQLGHNNTSIFASSKTEADAIQIFEKLTRNIIADDLNTSISRGWWLLSRKLIIKTHEQGIDLSPVVRSAELSIRRELNELARLLNKKHNEIATLSPAFQWAQSSDQVYLNIKFTYRWNAPGALKIENETVSIRDNIFFFSAMGSHSHEKKKYVLRLELFDDIDPDLSEWSFGSVGKLTCTLVKKESNTIWPRLLKDQKLKIPNMHVWWEMKEKHENLTANSSISNGTKTSSILNNTKNFENDLISTVREEL
;
A
#
# COMPACT_ATOMS: atom_id res chain seq x y z
N MET A 1 -12.63 -27.39 32.33
CA MET A 1 -13.72 -27.18 31.34
C MET A 1 -13.36 -26.17 30.24
N LEU A 2 -12.62 -25.09 30.53
CA LEU A 2 -12.26 -24.05 29.54
C LEU A 2 -11.27 -24.49 28.44
N LYS A 3 -10.40 -25.47 28.69
CA LYS A 3 -9.39 -25.92 27.71
C LYS A 3 -9.97 -26.65 26.49
N ASN A 4 -11.14 -27.30 26.63
CA ASN A 4 -11.75 -28.03 25.51
C ASN A 4 -12.56 -27.10 24.57
N MET A 5 -13.05 -25.96 25.06
CA MET A 5 -13.79 -25.00 24.23
C MET A 5 -12.88 -24.27 23.23
N LEU A 6 -11.63 -23.98 23.61
CA LEU A 6 -10.68 -23.28 22.74
C LEU A 6 -10.16 -24.17 21.60
N THR A 7 -10.08 -25.49 21.83
CA THR A 7 -9.68 -26.47 20.80
C THR A 7 -10.74 -26.62 19.72
N TYR A 8 -12.03 -26.64 20.10
CA TYR A 8 -13.13 -26.68 19.14
C TYR A 8 -13.23 -25.39 18.31
N PHE A 9 -12.92 -24.23 18.88
CA PHE A 9 -12.93 -22.96 18.15
C PHE A 9 -11.80 -22.89 17.11
N PHE A 10 -10.60 -23.38 17.43
CA PHE A 10 -9.50 -23.51 16.46
C PHE A 10 -9.80 -24.56 15.37
N PHE A 11 -10.48 -25.65 15.72
CA PHE A 11 -10.84 -26.70 14.75
C PHE A 11 -11.93 -26.23 13.78
N LEU A 12 -12.92 -25.44 14.25
CA LEU A 12 -13.92 -24.83 13.37
C LEU A 12 -13.30 -23.78 12.45
N PHE A 13 -12.35 -22.97 12.94
CA PHE A 13 -11.66 -21.99 12.10
C PHE A 13 -10.74 -22.66 11.07
N LEU A 14 -10.11 -23.78 11.41
CA LEU A 14 -9.29 -24.55 10.47
C LEU A 14 -10.14 -25.17 9.35
N ILE A 15 -11.37 -25.62 9.65
CA ILE A 15 -12.31 -26.15 8.64
C ILE A 15 -12.83 -25.04 7.72
N VAL A 16 -13.05 -23.82 8.22
CA VAL A 16 -13.45 -22.66 7.39
C VAL A 16 -12.27 -22.12 6.55
N PHE A 17 -11.04 -22.19 7.08
CA PHE A 17 -9.84 -21.74 6.36
C PHE A 17 -9.36 -22.76 5.32
N LEU A 18 -9.50 -24.06 5.58
CA LEU A 18 -9.27 -25.11 4.58
C LEU A 18 -10.41 -25.19 3.56
N GLY A 19 -11.66 -24.91 3.95
CA GLY A 19 -12.80 -24.82 3.03
C GLY A 19 -12.72 -23.65 2.04
N SER A 20 -11.87 -22.66 2.31
CA SER A 20 -11.63 -21.52 1.41
C SER A 20 -10.40 -21.68 0.51
N PHE A 21 -9.58 -22.73 0.73
CA PHE A 21 -8.39 -23.02 -0.08
C PHE A 21 -8.53 -24.29 -0.94
N THR A 22 -9.61 -25.06 -0.78
CA THR A 22 -9.92 -26.23 -1.63
C THR A 22 -11.28 -26.10 -2.31
N PHE A 23 -11.59 -24.91 -2.87
CA PHE A 23 -12.67 -24.74 -3.85
C PHE A 23 -12.13 -24.24 -5.20
N CYS A 24 -10.94 -24.71 -5.59
CA CYS A 24 -10.37 -24.47 -6.91
C CYS A 24 -9.83 -25.75 -7.58
N GLU A 25 -10.23 -26.93 -7.09
CA GLU A 25 -9.73 -28.20 -7.63
C GLU A 25 -10.81 -29.30 -7.65
N GLN A 26 -12.05 -28.93 -8.00
CA GLN A 26 -13.09 -29.92 -8.28
C GLN A 26 -14.12 -29.44 -9.32
N LEU A 27 -13.62 -29.01 -10.48
CA LEU A 27 -14.36 -29.00 -11.74
C LEU A 27 -13.63 -29.85 -12.80
N GLY A 28 -13.11 -31.00 -12.37
CA GLY A 28 -12.65 -32.07 -13.25
C GLY A 28 -13.83 -32.91 -13.74
N HIS A 29 -14.72 -32.32 -14.54
CA HIS A 29 -15.46 -33.07 -15.55
C HIS A 29 -14.84 -32.69 -16.89
N ASN A 30 -14.52 -33.68 -17.73
CA ASN A 30 -14.00 -33.51 -19.10
C ASN A 30 -15.03 -32.79 -20.00
N ASN A 31 -15.31 -31.53 -19.72
CA ASN A 31 -16.22 -30.67 -20.44
C ASN A 31 -15.39 -29.69 -21.27
N THR A 32 -14.65 -30.22 -22.23
CA THR A 32 -13.94 -29.39 -23.21
C THR A 32 -14.94 -28.54 -23.99
N SER A 33 -14.57 -27.30 -24.28
CA SER A 33 -15.37 -26.41 -25.11
C SER A 33 -15.78 -27.07 -26.43
N ILE A 34 -17.07 -26.98 -26.76
CA ILE A 34 -17.60 -27.45 -28.06
C ILE A 34 -17.07 -26.61 -29.23
N PHE A 35 -16.55 -25.42 -28.94
CA PHE A 35 -16.01 -24.51 -29.93
C PHE A 35 -14.53 -24.77 -30.22
N ALA A 36 -13.88 -25.66 -29.45
CA ALA A 36 -12.46 -25.98 -29.63
C ALA A 36 -12.16 -26.57 -31.03
N SER A 37 -13.10 -27.30 -31.62
CA SER A 37 -12.97 -27.88 -32.96
C SER A 37 -13.25 -26.89 -34.10
N SER A 38 -13.86 -25.75 -33.82
CA SER A 38 -14.16 -24.75 -34.85
C SER A 38 -12.89 -24.09 -35.36
N LYS A 39 -12.79 -23.83 -36.68
CA LYS A 39 -11.64 -23.13 -37.27
C LYS A 39 -11.86 -21.62 -37.29
N THR A 40 -13.10 -21.20 -37.56
CA THR A 40 -13.47 -19.78 -37.67
C THR A 40 -14.50 -19.41 -36.61
N GLU A 41 -14.59 -18.11 -36.31
CA GLU A 41 -15.63 -17.57 -35.44
C GLU A 41 -17.03 -17.79 -36.02
N ALA A 42 -17.18 -17.70 -37.35
CA ALA A 42 -18.46 -17.91 -38.02
C ALA A 42 -18.99 -19.34 -37.80
N ASP A 43 -18.13 -20.36 -37.92
CA ASP A 43 -18.50 -21.75 -37.66
C ASP A 43 -18.92 -21.94 -36.20
N ALA A 44 -18.18 -21.32 -35.27
CA ALA A 44 -18.48 -21.39 -33.85
C ALA A 44 -19.83 -20.70 -33.52
N ILE A 45 -20.18 -19.62 -34.22
CA ILE A 45 -21.50 -18.98 -34.08
C ILE A 45 -22.62 -19.89 -34.58
N GLN A 46 -22.44 -20.61 -35.69
CA GLN A 46 -23.43 -21.59 -36.16
C GLN A 46 -23.64 -22.73 -35.15
N ILE A 47 -22.57 -23.18 -34.49
CA ILE A 47 -22.67 -24.16 -33.39
C ILE A 47 -23.42 -23.56 -32.20
N PHE A 48 -23.15 -22.30 -31.86
CA PHE A 48 -23.84 -21.60 -30.77
C PHE A 48 -25.35 -21.45 -31.03
N GLU A 49 -25.75 -21.18 -32.27
CA GLU A 49 -27.18 -21.04 -32.63
C GLU A 49 -27.96 -22.34 -32.46
N LYS A 50 -27.29 -23.49 -32.59
CA LYS A 50 -27.86 -24.83 -32.35
C LYS A 50 -27.70 -25.31 -30.91
N LEU A 51 -27.13 -24.48 -30.04
CA LEU A 51 -26.76 -24.89 -28.68
C LEU A 51 -27.96 -24.95 -27.74
N THR A 52 -28.21 -26.13 -27.19
CA THR A 52 -29.29 -26.37 -26.21
C THR A 52 -28.81 -26.51 -24.76
N ARG A 53 -27.51 -26.77 -24.54
CA ARG A 53 -26.95 -26.94 -23.20
C ARG A 53 -26.58 -25.61 -22.51
N ASN A 54 -26.33 -25.71 -21.21
CA ASN A 54 -25.77 -24.62 -20.42
C ASN A 54 -24.35 -24.26 -20.86
N ILE A 55 -24.03 -22.97 -20.80
CA ILE A 55 -22.69 -22.46 -21.06
C ILE A 55 -21.77 -22.84 -19.90
N ILE A 56 -20.56 -23.28 -20.22
CA ILE A 56 -19.54 -23.65 -19.25
C ILE A 56 -18.34 -22.69 -19.34
N ALA A 57 -17.49 -22.68 -18.31
CA ALA A 57 -16.30 -21.84 -18.25
C ALA A 57 -15.39 -22.00 -19.48
N ASP A 58 -15.17 -23.23 -19.93
CA ASP A 58 -14.30 -23.54 -21.07
C ASP A 58 -14.80 -22.95 -22.39
N ASP A 59 -16.12 -22.83 -22.58
CA ASP A 59 -16.70 -22.20 -23.77
C ASP A 59 -16.25 -20.74 -23.88
N LEU A 60 -16.36 -20.00 -22.77
CA LEU A 60 -15.94 -18.60 -22.66
C LEU A 60 -14.42 -18.44 -22.74
N ASN A 61 -13.66 -19.28 -22.05
CA ASN A 61 -12.19 -19.25 -22.13
C ASN A 61 -11.70 -19.50 -23.56
N THR A 62 -12.32 -20.45 -24.27
CA THR A 62 -11.97 -20.76 -25.66
C THR A 62 -12.33 -19.62 -26.60
N SER A 63 -13.51 -19.03 -26.47
CA SER A 63 -13.93 -17.92 -27.33
C SER A 63 -13.07 -16.67 -27.11
N ILE A 64 -12.75 -16.34 -25.86
CA ILE A 64 -11.95 -15.17 -25.50
C ILE A 64 -10.49 -15.35 -25.91
N SER A 65 -9.87 -16.50 -25.62
CA SER A 65 -8.46 -16.76 -25.98
C SER A 65 -8.22 -16.78 -27.48
N ARG A 66 -9.22 -17.17 -28.28
CA ARG A 66 -9.17 -17.12 -29.75
C ARG A 66 -9.51 -15.76 -30.36
N GLY A 67 -9.86 -14.78 -29.53
CA GLY A 67 -10.29 -13.45 -29.99
C GLY A 67 -11.64 -13.45 -30.71
N TRP A 68 -12.49 -14.44 -30.46
CA TRP A 68 -13.84 -14.54 -31.03
C TRP A 68 -14.81 -13.69 -30.21
N TRP A 69 -14.75 -12.38 -30.43
CA TRP A 69 -15.45 -11.38 -29.63
C TRP A 69 -16.97 -11.39 -29.82
N LEU A 70 -17.46 -11.69 -31.03
CA LEU A 70 -18.90 -11.79 -31.30
C LEU A 70 -19.48 -13.00 -30.57
N LEU A 71 -18.81 -14.15 -30.68
CA LEU A 71 -19.22 -15.36 -29.97
C LEU A 71 -19.18 -15.15 -28.45
N SER A 72 -18.10 -14.57 -27.94
CA SER A 72 -17.95 -14.31 -26.50
C SER A 72 -19.10 -13.46 -25.95
N ARG A 73 -19.51 -12.41 -26.68
CA ARG A 73 -20.68 -11.59 -26.30
C ARG A 73 -21.97 -12.41 -26.28
N LYS A 74 -22.22 -13.24 -27.30
CA LYS A 74 -23.40 -14.11 -27.35
C LYS A 74 -23.42 -15.11 -26.18
N LEU A 75 -22.28 -15.71 -25.84
CA LEU A 75 -22.13 -16.62 -24.71
C LEU A 75 -22.42 -15.93 -23.36
N ILE A 76 -21.88 -14.72 -23.14
CA ILE A 76 -22.12 -13.95 -21.92
C ILE A 76 -23.61 -13.61 -21.75
N ILE A 77 -24.28 -13.16 -22.82
CA ILE A 77 -25.73 -12.90 -22.78
C ILE A 77 -26.48 -14.17 -22.38
N LYS A 78 -26.15 -15.32 -22.97
CA LYS A 78 -26.77 -16.60 -22.65
C LYS A 78 -26.51 -17.06 -21.20
N THR A 79 -25.34 -16.75 -20.63
CA THR A 79 -25.08 -17.03 -19.20
C THR A 79 -25.98 -16.23 -18.27
N HIS A 80 -26.31 -14.99 -18.62
CA HIS A 80 -27.27 -14.18 -17.87
C HIS A 80 -28.69 -14.75 -17.97
N GLU A 81 -29.11 -15.18 -19.17
CA GLU A 81 -30.39 -15.86 -19.38
C GLU A 81 -30.50 -17.16 -18.58
N GLN A 82 -29.38 -17.86 -18.40
CA GLN A 82 -29.29 -19.12 -17.63
C GLN A 82 -29.11 -18.90 -16.11
N GLY A 83 -28.91 -17.67 -15.66
CA GLY A 83 -28.65 -17.36 -14.25
C GLY A 83 -27.31 -17.89 -13.72
N ILE A 84 -26.33 -18.15 -14.61
CA ILE A 84 -25.01 -18.68 -14.25
C ILE A 84 -24.00 -17.52 -14.20
N ASP A 85 -23.33 -17.33 -13.06
CA ASP A 85 -22.27 -16.33 -12.95
C ASP A 85 -20.91 -16.88 -13.38
N LEU A 86 -20.50 -16.52 -14.60
CA LEU A 86 -19.16 -16.80 -15.13
C LEU A 86 -18.28 -15.53 -15.18
N SER A 87 -18.65 -14.48 -14.43
CA SER A 87 -17.86 -13.23 -14.35
C SER A 87 -16.40 -13.45 -13.96
N PRO A 88 -16.05 -14.33 -13.00
CA PRO A 88 -14.64 -14.60 -12.66
C PRO A 88 -13.83 -15.14 -13.84
N VAL A 89 -14.44 -15.97 -14.70
CA VAL A 89 -13.81 -16.55 -15.88
C VAL A 89 -13.47 -15.46 -16.90
N VAL A 90 -14.45 -14.60 -17.21
CA VAL A 90 -14.26 -13.49 -18.14
C VAL A 90 -13.20 -12.52 -17.63
N ARG A 91 -13.24 -12.14 -16.34
CA ARG A 91 -12.24 -11.26 -15.72
C ARG A 91 -10.84 -11.87 -15.76
N SER A 92 -10.71 -13.16 -15.48
CA SER A 92 -9.42 -13.86 -15.56
C SER A 92 -8.87 -13.88 -16.98
N ALA A 93 -9.71 -14.22 -17.97
CA ALA A 93 -9.31 -14.25 -19.37
C ALA A 93 -8.93 -12.86 -19.89
N GLU A 94 -9.69 -11.82 -19.53
CA GLU A 94 -9.37 -10.42 -19.84
C GLU A 94 -8.00 -10.00 -19.28
N LEU A 95 -7.75 -10.31 -17.99
CA LEU A 95 -6.47 -10.02 -17.34
C LEU A 95 -5.30 -10.72 -18.04
N SER A 96 -5.49 -11.97 -18.47
CA SER A 96 -4.48 -12.72 -19.22
C SER A 96 -4.15 -12.06 -20.56
N ILE A 97 -5.16 -11.66 -21.34
CA ILE A 97 -4.95 -10.99 -22.63
C ILE A 97 -4.27 -9.64 -22.42
N ARG A 98 -4.72 -8.86 -21.43
CA ARG A 98 -4.10 -7.57 -21.11
C ARG A 98 -2.63 -7.73 -20.72
N ARG A 99 -2.29 -8.79 -19.98
CA ARG A 99 -0.90 -9.10 -19.61
C ARG A 99 -0.03 -9.36 -20.84
N GLU A 100 -0.49 -10.19 -21.78
CA GLU A 100 0.24 -10.46 -23.03
C GLU A 100 0.42 -9.18 -23.87
N LEU A 101 -0.63 -8.37 -24.00
CA LEU A 101 -0.55 -7.09 -24.72
C LEU A 101 0.43 -6.12 -24.06
N ASN A 102 0.42 -6.03 -22.73
CA ASN A 102 1.36 -5.20 -21.98
C ASN A 102 2.81 -5.70 -22.15
N GLU A 103 3.02 -7.01 -22.25
CA GLU A 103 4.34 -7.59 -22.48
C GLU A 103 4.87 -7.22 -23.88
N LEU A 104 4.05 -7.27 -24.92
CA LEU A 104 4.43 -6.79 -26.25
C LEU A 104 4.81 -5.30 -26.23
N ALA A 105 4.04 -4.48 -25.53
CA ALA A 105 4.35 -3.06 -25.36
C ALA A 105 5.66 -2.84 -24.56
N ARG A 106 5.93 -3.69 -23.57
CA ARG A 106 7.18 -3.67 -22.81
C ARG A 106 8.37 -3.99 -23.71
N LEU A 107 8.29 -5.05 -24.52
CA LEU A 107 9.35 -5.50 -25.43
C LEU A 107 9.66 -4.48 -26.53
N LEU A 108 8.67 -3.67 -26.94
CA LEU A 108 8.87 -2.56 -27.87
C LEU A 108 9.88 -1.53 -27.33
N ASN A 109 9.98 -1.38 -26.01
CA ASN A 109 10.96 -0.51 -25.39
C ASN A 109 12.38 -1.11 -25.54
N LYS A 110 13.29 -0.39 -26.18
CA LYS A 110 14.70 -0.82 -26.35
C LYS A 110 15.40 -1.13 -25.02
N LYS A 111 14.93 -0.54 -23.92
CA LYS A 111 15.45 -0.70 -22.57
C LYS A 111 14.64 -1.70 -21.72
N HIS A 112 13.88 -2.61 -22.34
CA HIS A 112 13.00 -3.55 -21.63
C HIS A 112 13.72 -4.45 -20.61
N ASN A 113 15.03 -4.70 -20.81
CA ASN A 113 15.87 -5.46 -19.88
C ASN A 113 16.50 -4.60 -18.78
N GLU A 114 16.45 -3.27 -18.89
CA GLU A 114 17.00 -2.37 -17.88
C GLU A 114 16.01 -2.20 -16.73
N ILE A 115 16.48 -2.39 -15.49
CA ILE A 115 15.68 -2.11 -14.30
C ILE A 115 15.55 -0.60 -14.16
N ALA A 116 14.32 -0.09 -14.24
CA ALA A 116 14.05 1.32 -14.06
C ALA A 116 14.52 1.79 -12.68
N THR A 117 15.36 2.83 -12.66
CA THR A 117 15.81 3.47 -11.43
C THR A 117 14.93 4.67 -11.13
N LEU A 118 14.43 4.75 -9.90
CA LEU A 118 13.47 5.76 -9.43
C LEU A 118 13.94 6.38 -8.12
N SER A 119 13.66 7.66 -7.95
CA SER A 119 13.75 8.31 -6.64
C SER A 119 12.50 7.96 -5.82
N PRO A 120 12.62 7.35 -4.63
CA PRO A 120 11.47 7.02 -3.81
C PRO A 120 10.85 8.28 -3.19
N ALA A 121 9.53 8.30 -3.01
CA ALA A 121 8.86 9.37 -2.29
C ALA A 121 9.21 9.29 -0.81
N PHE A 122 9.46 10.45 -0.20
CA PHE A 122 9.79 10.50 1.22
C PHE A 122 9.19 11.72 1.89
N GLN A 123 8.93 11.57 3.18
CA GLN A 123 8.59 12.67 4.06
C GLN A 123 9.74 12.94 5.03
N TRP A 124 9.86 14.17 5.49
CA TRP A 124 10.80 14.53 6.55
C TRP A 124 10.17 15.43 7.61
N ALA A 125 10.66 15.31 8.83
CA ALA A 125 10.41 16.22 9.94
C ALA A 125 11.69 16.36 10.77
N GLN A 126 11.68 17.24 11.75
CA GLN A 126 12.81 17.40 12.66
C GLN A 126 12.34 17.75 14.07
N SER A 127 13.21 17.46 15.04
CA SER A 127 13.20 18.05 16.38
C SER A 127 14.41 18.99 16.51
N SER A 128 14.66 19.50 17.73
CA SER A 128 15.89 20.21 18.10
C SER A 128 17.16 19.41 17.77
N ASP A 129 17.12 18.09 17.93
CA ASP A 129 18.32 17.25 17.96
C ASP A 129 18.34 16.20 16.86
N GLN A 130 17.22 15.96 16.18
CA GLN A 130 17.09 14.85 15.23
C GLN A 130 16.35 15.29 13.96
N VAL A 131 16.62 14.58 12.87
CA VAL A 131 15.89 14.64 11.60
C VAL A 131 15.27 13.27 11.34
N TYR A 132 13.98 13.25 11.08
CA TYR A 132 13.25 12.02 10.80
C TYR A 132 12.96 11.92 9.31
N LEU A 133 13.27 10.77 8.71
CA LEU A 133 12.94 10.44 7.34
C LEU A 133 11.94 9.28 7.31
N ASN A 134 10.94 9.39 6.44
CA ASN A 134 9.99 8.33 6.15
C ASN A 134 9.95 8.10 4.65
N ILE A 135 10.63 7.06 4.19
CA ILE A 135 10.86 6.76 2.79
C ILE A 135 9.93 5.63 2.38
N LYS A 136 9.12 5.84 1.33
CA LYS A 136 8.19 4.85 0.80
C LYS A 136 8.71 4.32 -0.53
N PHE A 137 8.60 3.00 -0.75
CA PHE A 137 9.14 2.34 -1.95
C PHE A 137 8.22 2.54 -3.18
N THR A 138 8.00 3.79 -3.56
CA THR A 138 7.18 4.21 -4.71
C THR A 138 7.62 5.61 -5.16
N TYR A 139 7.29 6.01 -6.38
CA TYR A 139 7.63 7.35 -6.88
C TYR A 139 6.71 8.46 -6.31
N ARG A 140 5.44 8.13 -6.02
CA ARG A 140 4.44 9.10 -5.53
C ARG A 140 3.96 8.71 -4.15
N TRP A 141 3.94 9.64 -3.20
CA TRP A 141 3.56 9.35 -1.81
C TRP A 141 2.20 8.62 -1.68
N ASN A 142 1.20 9.06 -2.45
CA ASN A 142 -0.15 8.50 -2.42
C ASN A 142 -0.34 7.22 -3.26
N ALA A 143 0.68 6.77 -3.99
CA ALA A 143 0.61 5.52 -4.76
C ALA A 143 0.92 4.31 -3.87
N PRO A 144 0.39 3.12 -4.19
CA PRO A 144 0.92 1.89 -3.63
C PRO A 144 2.40 1.74 -4.00
N GLY A 145 3.17 1.06 -3.14
CA GLY A 145 4.59 0.83 -3.32
C GLY A 145 4.95 -0.65 -3.25
N ALA A 146 6.24 -0.94 -3.45
CA ALA A 146 6.77 -2.26 -3.16
C ALA A 146 6.62 -2.54 -1.66
N LEU A 147 6.06 -3.70 -1.30
CA LEU A 147 5.91 -4.12 0.10
C LEU A 147 7.18 -4.77 0.65
N LYS A 148 7.95 -5.40 -0.25
CA LYS A 148 9.22 -6.06 0.05
C LYS A 148 10.29 -5.49 -0.85
N ILE A 149 11.48 -5.39 -0.30
CA ILE A 149 12.68 -4.97 -1.03
C ILE A 149 13.79 -6.02 -0.85
N GLU A 150 14.76 -5.97 -1.74
CA GLU A 150 15.93 -6.83 -1.81
C GLU A 150 17.17 -5.96 -2.08
N ASN A 151 18.35 -6.42 -1.68
CA ASN A 151 19.63 -5.75 -1.89
C ASN A 151 19.62 -4.29 -1.36
N GLU A 152 19.11 -4.11 -0.16
CA GLU A 152 19.14 -2.84 0.54
C GLU A 152 20.56 -2.39 0.85
N THR A 153 20.78 -1.09 0.79
CA THR A 153 22.01 -0.43 1.21
C THR A 153 21.61 0.90 1.81
N VAL A 154 21.85 1.06 3.11
CA VAL A 154 21.68 2.32 3.83
C VAL A 154 23.08 2.76 4.27
N SER A 155 23.46 3.99 3.92
CA SER A 155 24.73 4.59 4.34
C SER A 155 24.45 5.99 4.87
N ILE A 156 24.92 6.22 6.09
CA ILE A 156 24.81 7.48 6.81
C ILE A 156 26.24 7.95 7.08
N ARG A 157 26.64 9.12 6.55
CA ARG A 157 28.01 9.64 6.69
C ARG A 157 28.00 11.16 6.65
N ASP A 158 28.62 11.83 7.62
CA ASP A 158 28.76 13.28 7.68
C ASP A 158 27.43 14.01 7.42
N ASN A 159 27.29 14.69 6.29
CA ASN A 159 26.04 15.35 5.88
C ASN A 159 25.31 14.59 4.74
N ILE A 160 25.60 13.32 4.52
CA ILE A 160 25.07 12.52 3.40
C ILE A 160 24.27 11.33 3.92
N PHE A 161 23.02 11.26 3.49
CA PHE A 161 22.20 10.07 3.60
C PHE A 161 22.05 9.40 2.23
N PHE A 162 22.32 8.10 2.17
CA PHE A 162 22.16 7.30 0.96
C PHE A 162 21.35 6.04 1.24
N PHE A 163 20.36 5.80 0.38
CA PHE A 163 19.56 4.59 0.35
C PHE A 163 19.48 4.05 -1.08
N SER A 164 19.67 2.74 -1.23
CA SER A 164 19.42 2.01 -2.46
C SER A 164 18.77 0.68 -2.14
N ALA A 165 17.75 0.27 -2.90
CA ALA A 165 17.19 -1.07 -2.82
C ALA A 165 16.46 -1.45 -4.12
N MET A 166 16.24 -2.73 -4.34
CA MET A 166 15.34 -3.22 -5.38
C MET A 166 13.99 -3.58 -4.76
N GLY A 167 12.89 -3.19 -5.38
CA GLY A 167 11.56 -3.65 -4.97
C GLY A 167 10.76 -4.12 -6.17
N SER A 168 9.77 -4.97 -5.91
CA SER A 168 8.83 -5.40 -6.94
C SER A 168 7.42 -4.96 -6.60
N HIS A 169 6.74 -4.41 -7.61
CA HIS A 169 5.33 -4.06 -7.54
C HIS A 169 4.70 -4.37 -8.90
N SER A 170 3.55 -5.06 -8.90
CA SER A 170 2.86 -5.48 -10.13
C SER A 170 3.72 -6.28 -11.11
N HIS A 171 4.55 -7.19 -10.59
CA HIS A 171 5.51 -8.02 -11.35
C HIS A 171 6.63 -7.26 -12.07
N GLU A 172 6.72 -5.94 -11.90
CA GLU A 172 7.85 -5.14 -12.37
C GLU A 172 8.89 -5.00 -11.27
N LYS A 173 10.18 -5.15 -11.62
CA LYS A 173 11.30 -4.82 -10.72
C LYS A 173 11.70 -3.36 -10.93
N LYS A 174 11.88 -2.63 -9.83
CA LYS A 174 12.29 -1.23 -9.81
C LYS A 174 13.43 -1.06 -8.82
N LYS A 175 14.42 -0.25 -9.18
CA LYS A 175 15.51 0.15 -8.28
C LYS A 175 15.16 1.49 -7.68
N TYR A 176 15.10 1.57 -6.36
CA TYR A 176 14.89 2.81 -5.62
C TYR A 176 16.24 3.34 -5.18
N VAL A 177 16.55 4.60 -5.50
CA VAL A 177 17.79 5.25 -5.09
C VAL A 177 17.46 6.65 -4.56
N LEU A 178 17.87 6.91 -3.32
CA LEU A 178 17.75 8.21 -2.67
C LEU A 178 19.11 8.64 -2.15
N ARG A 179 19.59 9.80 -2.60
CA ARG A 179 20.80 10.44 -2.08
C ARG A 179 20.43 11.85 -1.64
N LEU A 180 20.63 12.14 -0.36
CA LEU A 180 20.36 13.44 0.23
C LEU A 180 21.68 14.01 0.73
N GLU A 181 22.00 15.23 0.30
CA GLU A 181 23.01 16.06 0.94
C GLU A 181 22.28 17.00 1.90
N LEU A 182 22.37 16.65 3.19
CA LEU A 182 21.69 17.28 4.29
C LEU A 182 22.25 18.69 4.55
N PHE A 183 21.42 19.53 5.16
CA PHE A 183 21.74 20.92 5.45
C PHE A 183 23.02 21.07 6.27
N ASP A 184 23.18 20.21 7.29
CA ASP A 184 24.35 20.16 8.16
C ASP A 184 24.75 18.71 8.47
N ASP A 185 25.85 18.55 9.19
CA ASP A 185 26.39 17.27 9.63
C ASP A 185 25.43 16.55 10.60
N ILE A 186 25.39 15.22 10.46
CA ILE A 186 24.73 14.29 11.38
C ILE A 186 25.79 13.39 12.04
N ASP A 187 25.43 12.81 13.18
CA ASP A 187 26.21 11.78 13.87
C ASP A 187 25.78 10.41 13.34
N PRO A 188 26.61 9.72 12.53
CA PRO A 188 26.25 8.43 11.97
C PRO A 188 26.12 7.31 13.01
N ASP A 189 26.88 7.38 14.11
CA ASP A 189 26.97 6.33 15.11
C ASP A 189 25.73 6.33 16.02
N LEU A 190 25.12 7.50 16.22
CA LEU A 190 23.87 7.66 16.96
C LEU A 190 22.62 7.59 16.07
N SER A 191 22.79 7.64 14.75
CA SER A 191 21.68 7.57 13.80
C SER A 191 21.21 6.14 13.57
N GLU A 192 19.91 5.94 13.54
CA GLU A 192 19.29 4.63 13.37
C GLU A 192 18.32 4.59 12.19
N TRP A 193 18.08 3.40 11.67
CA TRP A 193 17.08 3.16 10.64
C TRP A 193 16.41 1.81 10.84
N SER A 194 15.15 1.72 10.41
CA SER A 194 14.37 0.49 10.50
C SER A 194 13.34 0.40 9.37
N PHE A 195 13.00 -0.82 8.97
CA PHE A 195 11.89 -1.04 8.04
C PHE A 195 10.57 -0.92 8.79
N GLY A 196 9.73 0.02 8.34
CA GLY A 196 8.38 0.19 8.82
C GLY A 196 7.39 -0.74 8.12
N SER A 197 6.18 -0.83 8.68
CA SER A 197 5.07 -1.54 8.05
C SER A 197 4.73 -0.95 6.66
N VAL A 198 4.24 -1.80 5.76
CA VAL A 198 3.70 -1.39 4.45
C VAL A 198 4.75 -0.78 3.50
N GLY A 199 5.95 -1.36 3.43
CA GLY A 199 6.95 -0.98 2.43
C GLY A 199 7.54 0.42 2.65
N LYS A 200 7.95 0.68 3.89
CA LYS A 200 8.57 1.95 4.30
C LYS A 200 9.91 1.71 4.98
N LEU A 201 10.80 2.68 4.86
CA LEU A 201 12.03 2.80 5.62
C LEU A 201 11.91 4.07 6.48
N THR A 202 12.07 3.92 7.79
CA THR A 202 12.13 5.05 8.72
C THR A 202 13.57 5.23 9.16
N CYS A 203 14.05 6.47 9.15
CA CYS A 203 15.39 6.82 9.63
C CYS A 203 15.27 7.94 10.66
N THR A 204 16.02 7.81 11.74
CA THR A 204 16.22 8.84 12.76
C THR A 204 17.67 9.25 12.69
N LEU A 205 17.93 10.43 12.14
CA LEU A 205 19.27 10.98 11.96
C LEU A 205 19.55 11.96 13.09
N VAL A 206 20.58 11.69 13.89
CA VAL A 206 20.97 12.56 15.00
C VAL A 206 21.80 13.71 14.47
N LYS A 207 21.42 14.95 14.76
CA LYS A 207 22.18 16.14 14.36
C LYS A 207 23.46 16.22 15.18
N LYS A 208 24.55 16.61 14.54
CA LYS A 208 25.83 16.80 15.22
C LYS A 208 25.79 18.01 16.16
N GLU A 209 25.10 19.06 15.76
CA GLU A 209 24.76 20.19 16.63
C GLU A 209 23.36 20.00 17.21
N SER A 210 23.29 19.82 18.53
CA SER A 210 22.04 19.72 19.28
C SER A 210 21.38 21.08 19.48
N ASN A 211 20.07 21.10 19.73
CA ASN A 211 19.27 22.30 19.95
C ASN A 211 19.23 23.29 18.77
N THR A 212 19.36 22.79 17.54
CA THR A 212 19.34 23.61 16.31
C THR A 212 18.15 23.24 15.42
N ILE A 213 17.43 24.24 14.92
CA ILE A 213 16.35 24.05 13.94
C ILE A 213 16.85 24.36 12.53
N TRP A 214 16.82 23.37 11.64
CA TRP A 214 17.25 23.55 10.26
C TRP A 214 16.17 24.27 9.45
N PRO A 215 16.50 25.33 8.70
CA PRO A 215 15.50 26.02 7.87
C PRO A 215 15.01 25.18 6.69
N ARG A 216 15.76 24.12 6.33
CA ARG A 216 15.49 23.20 5.23
C ARG A 216 16.22 21.87 5.46
N LEU A 217 15.79 20.81 4.77
CA LEU A 217 16.47 19.51 4.85
C LEU A 217 17.79 19.48 4.08
N LEU A 218 17.82 20.09 2.90
CA LEU A 218 18.92 19.98 1.94
C LEU A 218 19.90 21.14 2.06
N LYS A 219 21.19 20.88 1.84
CA LYS A 219 22.24 21.91 1.81
C LYS A 219 21.96 22.95 0.73
N ASP A 220 21.75 22.48 -0.50
CA ASP A 220 21.42 23.32 -1.65
C ASP A 220 19.96 23.79 -1.58
N GLN A 221 19.77 25.11 -1.49
CA GLN A 221 18.46 25.73 -1.46
C GLN A 221 17.73 25.66 -2.82
N LYS A 222 18.46 25.56 -3.93
CA LYS A 222 17.88 25.51 -5.28
C LYS A 222 17.43 24.11 -5.66
N LEU A 223 17.98 23.08 -5.02
CA LEU A 223 17.63 21.69 -5.28
C LEU A 223 16.21 21.40 -4.78
N LYS A 224 15.29 21.17 -5.73
CA LYS A 224 13.93 20.74 -5.45
C LYS A 224 13.76 19.28 -5.85
N ILE A 225 13.56 18.42 -4.85
CA ILE A 225 13.21 17.02 -5.07
C ILE A 225 11.67 16.93 -5.14
N PRO A 226 11.07 16.59 -6.30
CA PRO A 226 9.62 16.71 -6.51
C PRO A 226 8.80 15.75 -5.64
N ASN A 227 9.42 14.67 -5.20
CA ASN A 227 8.86 13.58 -4.40
C ASN A 227 9.24 13.70 -2.90
N MET A 228 9.68 14.88 -2.48
CA MET A 228 9.93 15.25 -1.07
C MET A 228 8.69 15.92 -0.47
N HIS A 229 8.29 15.49 0.73
CA HIS A 229 7.12 15.99 1.44
C HIS A 229 7.46 16.30 2.91
N VAL A 230 6.62 17.09 3.58
CA VAL A 230 6.72 17.30 5.03
C VAL A 230 5.98 16.19 5.76
N TRP A 231 6.58 15.63 6.81
CA TRP A 231 5.93 14.67 7.71
C TRP A 231 5.18 15.42 8.81
N TRP A 232 3.96 15.87 8.51
CA TRP A 232 3.17 16.71 9.41
C TRP A 232 2.93 16.08 10.78
N GLU A 233 2.51 14.81 10.83
CA GLU A 233 2.27 14.08 12.09
C GLU A 233 3.49 14.10 13.02
N MET A 234 4.69 13.86 12.48
CA MET A 234 5.93 13.85 13.27
C MET A 234 6.34 15.27 13.69
N LYS A 235 6.12 16.26 12.81
CA LYS A 235 6.37 17.66 13.11
C LYS A 235 5.49 18.15 14.26
N GLU A 236 4.19 17.93 14.18
CA GLU A 236 3.21 18.30 15.21
C GLU A 236 3.51 17.61 16.55
N LYS A 237 3.91 16.33 16.51
CA LYS A 237 4.33 15.60 17.72
C LYS A 237 5.46 16.32 18.48
N HIS A 238 6.48 16.81 17.77
CA HIS A 238 7.61 17.49 18.42
C HIS A 238 7.30 18.93 18.82
N GLU A 239 6.46 19.64 18.07
CA GLU A 239 5.96 20.96 18.46
C GLU A 239 5.14 20.88 19.76
N ASN A 240 4.26 19.88 19.89
CA ASN A 240 3.46 19.65 21.09
C ASN A 240 4.32 19.24 22.31
N LEU A 241 5.36 18.42 22.10
CA LEU A 241 6.28 18.05 23.18
C LEU A 241 7.05 19.28 23.71
N THR A 242 7.42 20.20 22.82
CA THR A 242 8.11 21.45 23.19
C THR A 242 7.16 22.40 23.93
N ALA A 243 5.90 22.49 23.49
CA ALA A 243 4.88 23.28 24.18
C ALA A 243 4.60 22.75 25.59
N ASN A 244 4.44 21.44 25.76
CA ASN A 244 4.16 20.84 27.07
C ASN A 244 5.35 20.93 28.04
N SER A 245 6.59 20.82 27.56
CA SER A 245 7.78 20.97 28.42
C SER A 245 7.93 22.40 28.95
N SER A 246 7.65 23.41 28.12
CA SER A 246 7.66 24.82 28.55
C SER A 246 6.59 25.15 29.60
N ILE A 247 5.42 24.50 29.55
CA ILE A 247 4.37 24.65 30.57
C ILE A 247 4.81 24.02 31.92
N SER A 248 5.46 22.85 31.89
CA SER A 248 5.91 22.16 33.11
C SER A 248 7.05 22.87 33.84
N ASN A 249 7.89 23.63 33.13
CA ASN A 249 8.99 24.40 33.70
C ASN A 249 8.55 25.76 34.26
N GLY A 250 7.29 26.16 34.08
CA GLY A 250 6.72 27.41 34.59
C GLY A 250 6.11 27.33 36.00
N THR A 251 6.08 26.16 36.64
CA THR A 251 5.39 25.98 37.94
C THR A 251 6.31 25.52 39.07
N LYS A 252 7.44 26.22 39.26
CA LYS A 252 8.14 26.26 40.55
C LYS A 252 8.65 27.68 40.82
N THR A 253 7.90 28.46 41.60
CA THR A 253 8.23 28.96 42.96
C THR A 253 7.38 30.20 43.29
N SER A 254 6.90 30.27 44.54
CA SER A 254 6.11 31.33 45.20
C SER A 254 4.61 31.33 44.85
N SER A 255 3.66 31.36 45.79
CA SER A 255 3.69 31.65 47.21
C SER A 255 2.52 30.94 47.91
N ILE A 256 2.79 30.51 49.14
CA ILE A 256 1.79 30.19 50.16
C ILE A 256 0.98 31.47 50.40
N LEU A 257 -0.33 31.46 50.14
CA LEU A 257 -1.32 32.22 50.92
C LEU A 257 -2.76 31.82 50.55
N ASN A 258 -3.43 31.21 51.53
CA ASN A 258 -4.84 31.28 51.90
C ASN A 258 -5.85 31.76 50.83
N ASN A 259 -6.87 30.93 50.57
CA ASN A 259 -8.20 31.21 51.08
C ASN A 259 -9.18 30.05 50.84
N THR A 260 -9.52 29.38 51.94
CA THR A 260 -10.80 28.73 52.15
C THR A 260 -11.89 29.80 52.14
N LYS A 261 -12.79 29.75 51.15
CA LYS A 261 -14.22 30.13 51.20
C LYS A 261 -14.71 30.37 49.76
N ASN A 262 -15.78 29.65 49.41
CA ASN A 262 -16.84 29.99 48.45
C ASN A 262 -17.27 28.74 47.68
N PHE A 263 -18.05 27.90 48.35
CA PHE A 263 -18.92 26.91 47.73
C PHE A 263 -20.19 26.84 48.58
N GLU A 264 -21.02 27.86 48.44
CA GLU A 264 -22.45 27.81 48.74
C GLU A 264 -23.10 29.02 48.07
N ASN A 265 -24.25 28.76 47.45
CA ASN A 265 -25.09 29.67 46.66
C ASN A 265 -24.71 29.78 45.18
N ASP A 266 -25.16 28.79 44.41
CA ASP A 266 -26.14 29.06 43.34
C ASP A 266 -26.70 27.73 42.82
N LEU A 267 -27.58 27.15 43.63
CA LEU A 267 -28.58 26.17 43.24
C LEU A 267 -29.91 26.87 43.49
N ILE A 268 -30.50 27.48 42.46
CA ILE A 268 -31.94 27.70 42.22
C ILE A 268 -32.09 28.51 40.92
N SER A 269 -33.03 28.10 40.08
CA SER A 269 -33.31 28.55 38.71
C SER A 269 -32.38 27.88 37.68
N THR A 270 -32.83 27.06 36.73
CA THR A 270 -34.15 26.93 36.11
C THR A 270 -34.23 25.55 35.44
N VAL A 271 -35.19 24.72 35.88
CA VAL A 271 -35.73 23.58 35.12
C VAL A 271 -37.02 24.07 34.47
N ARG A 272 -37.22 23.71 33.18
CA ARG A 272 -38.30 24.06 32.21
C ARG A 272 -37.74 25.02 31.15
N GLU A 273 -37.69 24.71 29.86
CA GLU A 273 -38.53 23.88 28.98
C GLU A 273 -37.67 23.26 27.86
N GLU A 274 -37.95 22.01 27.48
CA GLU A 274 -38.10 21.63 26.06
C GLU A 274 -38.89 20.32 25.99
N LEU A 275 -40.13 20.47 25.53
CA LEU A 275 -40.88 19.52 24.72
C LEU A 275 -40.47 19.74 23.26
#